data_AF-A0A3B8KZU3-F1
#
_entry.id   AF-A0A3B8KZU3-F1
#
_cell.length_a   1.000
_cell.length_b   1.000
_cell.length_c   1.000
_cell.angle_alpha   90.00
_cell.angle_beta   90.00
_cell.angle_gamma   90.00
#
_symmetry.space_group_name_H-M   'P 1'
#
loop_
_entity.id
_entity.type
_entity.pdbx_description
1 polymer ?
#
loop_
_entity_poly.entity_id
_entity_poly.type
_entity_poly.pdbx_seq_one_letter_code
_entity_poly.pdbx_strand_id
1 'polypeptide(L)'
;LGQQGFDSPRLLWMVDYACRDDYGMSVGQASAWAALFYFVSRRVAPGGTGRPFLTWPEGNARIVRHLAEMAGDRLRSGEAVIDINPVVRDGREIVEVVSLASNGADERVRGYRANRVIMATPQFLTPYLVRPWRSDRPEHVASFEYGSWMVANLAVDQRPAGIGFPMAWDNVFYNSRSLGYVVATHQAGEDRGPTVLTYYYPIVDESPKGGRRFLESIGRDEWADVVLADIERAHPEIRQ
;
A
#
# COMPACT_ATOMS: atom_id res chain seq x y z
N LEU A 1 -16.00 6.57 19.53
CA LEU A 1 -16.94 7.60 19.02
C LEU A 1 -18.27 7.59 19.79
N GLY A 2 -19.03 6.50 19.76
CA GLY A 2 -20.32 6.43 20.48
C GLY A 2 -20.26 6.71 21.98
N GLN A 3 -19.20 6.27 22.69
CA GLN A 3 -19.00 6.59 24.11
C GLN A 3 -18.86 8.10 24.41
N GLN A 4 -18.54 8.90 23.39
CA GLN A 4 -18.41 10.36 23.49
C GLN A 4 -19.63 11.09 22.92
N GLY A 5 -20.73 10.37 22.65
CA GLY A 5 -21.96 10.93 22.06
C GLY A 5 -21.90 11.18 20.55
N PHE A 6 -20.86 10.69 19.86
CA PHE A 6 -20.75 10.76 18.39
C PHE A 6 -21.32 9.49 17.75
N ASP A 7 -22.61 9.50 17.44
CA ASP A 7 -23.38 8.33 16.98
C ASP A 7 -24.03 8.48 15.59
N SER A 8 -23.87 9.63 14.93
CA SER A 8 -24.37 9.85 13.57
C SER A 8 -23.83 8.78 12.60
N PRO A 9 -24.70 8.03 11.89
CA PRO A 9 -24.28 7.00 10.95
C PRO A 9 -23.36 7.52 9.85
N ARG A 10 -23.55 8.77 9.41
CA ARG A 10 -22.70 9.40 8.38
C ARG A 10 -21.32 9.74 8.92
N LEU A 11 -21.24 10.17 10.18
CA LEU A 11 -19.96 10.43 10.84
C LEU A 11 -19.19 9.12 11.04
N LEU A 12 -19.86 8.08 11.53
CA LEU A 12 -19.24 6.77 11.72
C LEU A 12 -18.73 6.18 10.40
N TRP A 13 -19.54 6.28 9.33
CA TRP A 13 -19.12 5.87 8.00
C TRP A 13 -17.90 6.67 7.51
N MET A 14 -17.90 7.99 7.65
CA MET A 14 -16.81 8.85 7.19
C MET A 14 -15.49 8.55 7.91
N VAL A 15 -15.53 8.37 9.24
CA VAL A 15 -14.32 8.06 10.02
C VAL A 15 -13.81 6.66 9.69
N ASP A 16 -14.72 5.70 9.51
CA ASP A 16 -14.35 4.35 9.11
C ASP A 16 -13.76 4.30 7.69
N TYR A 17 -14.35 5.02 6.74
CA TYR A 17 -13.80 5.21 5.39
C TYR A 17 -12.38 5.79 5.47
N ALA A 18 -12.19 6.87 6.23
CA ALA A 18 -10.89 7.51 6.39
C ALA A 18 -9.82 6.58 6.99
N CYS A 19 -10.21 5.72 7.94
CA CYS A 19 -9.28 4.73 8.50
C CYS A 19 -8.92 3.65 7.47
N ARG A 20 -9.90 3.20 6.69
CA ARG A 20 -9.69 2.21 5.64
C ARG A 20 -8.79 2.75 4.54
N ASP A 21 -8.99 4.00 4.14
CA ASP A 21 -8.23 4.68 3.08
C ASP A 21 -6.77 4.92 3.45
N ASP A 22 -6.49 5.54 4.61
CA ASP A 22 -5.12 5.87 4.99
C ASP A 22 -4.32 4.70 5.57
N TYR A 23 -5.00 3.75 6.22
CA TYR A 23 -4.34 2.74 7.05
C TYR A 23 -4.71 1.29 6.69
N GLY A 24 -5.67 1.07 5.79
CA GLY A 24 -6.16 -0.28 5.49
C GLY A 24 -6.78 -0.98 6.71
N MET A 25 -7.38 -0.20 7.62
CA MET A 25 -7.95 -0.67 8.88
C MET A 25 -9.35 -0.07 9.09
N SER A 26 -10.27 -0.84 9.65
CA SER A 26 -11.55 -0.29 10.12
C SER A 26 -11.35 0.65 11.31
N VAL A 27 -12.35 1.48 11.61
CA VAL A 27 -12.34 2.36 12.79
C VAL A 27 -12.23 1.59 14.12
N GLY A 28 -12.63 0.31 14.14
CA GLY A 28 -12.49 -0.56 15.31
C GLY A 28 -11.09 -1.12 15.51
N GLN A 29 -10.26 -1.12 14.46
CA GLN A 29 -8.89 -1.63 14.45
C GLN A 29 -7.86 -0.50 14.57
N ALA A 30 -8.13 0.64 13.95
CA ALA A 30 -7.20 1.76 13.94
C ALA A 30 -7.05 2.39 15.34
N SER A 31 -5.82 2.81 15.66
CA SER A 31 -5.58 3.67 16.83
C SER A 31 -6.40 4.95 16.72
N ALA A 32 -7.00 5.38 17.84
CA ALA A 32 -7.72 6.66 17.90
C ALA A 32 -6.83 7.84 17.49
N TRP A 33 -5.52 7.78 17.76
CA TRP A 33 -4.58 8.80 17.32
C TRP A 33 -4.42 8.81 15.79
N ALA A 34 -4.30 7.64 15.16
CA ALA A 34 -4.20 7.54 13.70
C ALA A 34 -5.49 8.05 13.03
N ALA A 35 -6.65 7.64 13.53
CA ALA A 35 -7.95 8.11 13.03
C ALA A 35 -8.07 9.65 13.12
N LEU A 36 -7.63 10.27 14.21
CA LEU A 36 -7.60 11.72 14.35
C LEU A 36 -6.57 12.38 13.43
N PHE A 37 -5.39 11.77 13.30
CA PHE A 37 -4.30 12.26 12.46
C PHE A 37 -4.75 12.50 11.02
N TYR A 38 -5.61 11.61 10.49
CA TYR A 38 -6.23 11.78 9.17
C TYR A 38 -6.80 13.19 8.96
N PHE A 39 -7.59 13.67 9.92
CA PHE A 39 -8.29 14.95 9.82
C PHE A 39 -7.42 16.14 10.20
N VAL A 40 -6.60 16.00 11.25
CA VAL A 40 -5.83 17.15 11.77
C VAL A 40 -4.63 17.49 10.91
N SER A 41 -4.02 16.50 10.25
CA SER A 41 -2.85 16.71 9.38
C SER A 41 -3.19 17.39 8.04
N ARG A 42 -4.46 17.35 7.64
CA ARG A 42 -4.96 17.89 6.36
C ARG A 42 -5.57 19.28 6.48
N ARG A 43 -5.54 19.90 7.66
CA ARG A 43 -6.03 21.27 7.83
C ARG A 43 -5.08 22.27 7.19
N VAL A 44 -5.60 23.02 6.23
CA VAL A 44 -4.90 24.19 5.70
C VAL A 44 -4.83 25.25 6.81
N ALA A 45 -3.63 25.78 7.07
CA ALA A 45 -3.45 26.86 8.03
C ALA A 45 -4.27 28.10 7.60
N PRO A 46 -4.76 28.93 8.54
CA PRO A 46 -5.42 30.20 8.19
C PRO A 46 -4.53 31.05 7.26
N GLY A 47 -5.07 31.45 6.10
CA GLY A 47 -4.33 32.19 5.08
C GLY A 47 -3.41 31.35 4.19
N GLY A 48 -3.33 30.03 4.42
CA GLY A 48 -2.62 29.10 3.55
C GLY A 48 -3.44 28.67 2.34
N THR A 49 -2.76 28.24 1.28
CA THR A 49 -3.36 27.51 0.17
C THR A 49 -3.09 26.02 0.34
N GLY A 50 -4.09 25.18 0.09
CA GLY A 50 -3.88 23.74 0.01
C GLY A 50 -2.88 23.41 -1.10
N ARG A 51 -2.01 22.42 -0.88
CA ARG A 51 -1.10 21.96 -1.92
C ARG A 51 -1.85 21.00 -2.84
N PRO A 52 -1.74 21.15 -4.17
CA PRO A 52 -2.33 20.19 -5.09
C PRO A 52 -1.62 18.83 -4.93
N PHE A 53 -2.39 17.75 -5.07
CA PHE A 53 -1.83 16.41 -5.24
C PHE A 53 -1.28 16.31 -6.65
N LEU A 54 0.04 16.21 -6.81
CA LEU A 54 0.71 16.11 -8.11
C LEU A 54 1.60 14.88 -8.12
N THR A 55 1.60 14.17 -9.24
CA THR A 55 2.60 13.16 -9.56
C THR A 55 3.18 13.42 -10.96
N TRP A 56 4.31 12.79 -11.26
CA TRP A 56 4.88 12.82 -12.60
C TRP A 56 4.02 11.99 -13.57
N PRO A 57 4.09 12.22 -14.90
CA PRO A 57 3.40 11.37 -15.88
C PRO A 57 3.72 9.87 -15.74
N GLU A 58 4.93 9.53 -15.31
CA GLU A 58 5.37 8.15 -15.04
C GLU A 58 4.96 7.64 -13.64
N GLY A 59 4.23 8.45 -12.87
CA GLY A 59 3.90 8.20 -11.47
C GLY A 59 5.14 8.11 -10.57
N ASN A 60 5.04 7.31 -9.52
CA ASN A 60 6.15 7.07 -8.58
C ASN A 60 7.35 6.35 -9.24
N ALA A 61 7.18 5.77 -10.43
CA ALA A 61 8.30 5.16 -11.15
C ALA A 61 9.37 6.20 -11.51
N ARG A 62 9.01 7.48 -11.68
CA ARG A 62 9.96 8.56 -11.94
C ARG A 62 11.02 8.67 -10.85
N ILE A 63 10.59 8.75 -9.59
CA ILE A 63 11.50 8.87 -8.45
C ILE A 63 12.27 7.57 -8.21
N VAL A 64 11.63 6.42 -8.39
CA VAL A 64 12.31 5.11 -8.24
C VAL A 64 13.43 4.96 -9.27
N ARG A 65 13.17 5.29 -10.55
CA ARG A 65 14.20 5.26 -11.61
C ARG A 65 15.33 6.22 -11.32
N HIS A 66 15.02 7.46 -10.93
CA HIS A 66 16.03 8.45 -10.60
C HIS A 66 16.96 7.97 -9.46
N LEU A 67 16.40 7.40 -8.39
CA LEU A 67 17.19 6.84 -7.29
C LEU A 67 18.01 5.63 -7.72
N ALA A 68 17.46 4.76 -8.59
CA ALA A 68 18.18 3.61 -9.13
C ALA A 68 19.36 4.03 -10.02
N GLU A 69 19.17 5.03 -10.88
CA GLU A 69 20.23 5.62 -11.71
C GLU A 69 21.33 6.25 -10.84
N MET A 70 20.96 7.01 -9.80
CA MET A 70 21.92 7.55 -8.83
C MET A 70 22.71 6.46 -8.10
N ALA A 71 22.08 5.32 -7.80
CA ALA A 71 22.75 4.19 -7.16
C ALA A 71 23.76 3.52 -8.10
N GLY A 72 23.44 3.39 -9.40
CA GLY A 72 24.27 2.74 -10.40
C GLY A 72 24.61 1.29 -10.00
N ASP A 73 25.87 0.89 -10.18
CA ASP A 73 26.36 -0.47 -9.86
C ASP A 73 26.27 -0.85 -8.36
N ARG A 74 25.92 0.11 -7.49
CA ARG A 74 25.66 -0.16 -6.07
C ARG A 74 24.29 -0.80 -5.84
N LEU A 75 23.35 -0.62 -6.77
CA LEU A 75 22.06 -1.30 -6.74
C LEU A 75 22.19 -2.68 -7.37
N ARG A 76 21.90 -3.73 -6.60
CA ARG A 76 21.90 -5.12 -7.08
C ARG A 76 20.47 -5.66 -7.01
N SER A 77 19.74 -5.60 -8.13
CA SER A 77 18.45 -6.26 -8.27
C SER A 77 18.61 -7.76 -8.51
N GLY A 78 17.58 -8.55 -8.21
CA GLY A 78 17.65 -10.02 -8.31
C GLY A 78 18.57 -10.69 -7.29
N GLU A 79 18.99 -9.95 -6.25
CA GLU A 79 19.85 -10.45 -5.19
C GLU A 79 19.15 -10.32 -3.83
N ALA A 80 18.79 -11.45 -3.25
CA ALA A 80 18.08 -11.50 -1.97
C ALA A 80 19.07 -11.73 -0.83
N VAL A 81 19.06 -10.86 0.18
CA VAL A 81 19.77 -11.14 1.44
C VAL A 81 19.04 -12.27 2.16
N ILE A 82 19.79 -13.28 2.62
CA ILE A 82 19.24 -14.48 3.28
C ILE A 82 19.75 -14.67 4.72
N ASP A 83 20.84 -14.01 5.09
CA ASP A 83 21.38 -14.07 6.45
C ASP A 83 22.18 -12.81 6.79
N ILE A 84 21.98 -12.30 8.00
CA ILE A 84 22.66 -11.12 8.55
C ILE A 84 23.10 -11.48 9.96
N ASN A 85 24.40 -11.43 10.19
CA ASN A 85 25.02 -11.87 11.42
C ASN A 85 25.93 -10.77 12.00
N PRO A 86 25.44 -9.95 12.94
CA PRO A 86 26.29 -9.07 13.73
C PRO A 86 27.23 -9.90 14.61
N VAL A 87 28.54 -9.64 14.53
CA VAL A 87 29.57 -10.38 15.28
C VAL A 87 30.67 -9.45 15.77
N VAL A 88 31.40 -9.88 16.79
CA VAL A 88 32.65 -9.23 17.22
C VAL A 88 33.82 -10.07 16.71
N ARG A 89 34.71 -9.45 15.93
CA ARG A 89 35.98 -10.06 15.48
C ARG A 89 37.13 -9.13 15.85
N ASP A 90 38.17 -9.66 16.49
CA ASP A 90 39.36 -8.90 16.89
C ASP A 90 39.02 -7.61 17.69
N GLY A 91 38.01 -7.71 18.57
CA GLY A 91 37.53 -6.59 19.39
C GLY A 91 36.72 -5.54 18.63
N ARG A 92 36.33 -5.79 17.37
CA ARG A 92 35.54 -4.87 16.54
C ARG A 92 34.20 -5.46 16.17
N GLU A 93 33.15 -4.66 16.30
CA GLU A 93 31.81 -4.99 15.80
C GLU A 93 31.77 -4.90 14.27
N ILE A 94 31.38 -5.99 13.63
CA ILE A 94 31.14 -6.07 12.18
C ILE A 94 29.82 -6.79 11.92
N VAL A 95 29.30 -6.65 10.71
CA VAL A 95 28.13 -7.39 10.24
C VAL A 95 28.53 -8.22 9.03
N GLU A 96 28.29 -9.53 9.12
CA GLU A 96 28.42 -10.45 7.99
C GLU A 96 27.06 -10.60 7.33
N VAL A 97 27.01 -10.47 6.02
CA VAL A 97 25.77 -10.58 5.24
C VAL A 97 25.95 -11.62 4.16
N VAL A 98 24.99 -12.53 4.03
CA VAL A 98 24.93 -13.49 2.94
C VAL A 98 23.74 -13.16 2.05
N SER A 99 23.99 -13.10 0.75
CA SER A 99 22.95 -12.96 -0.26
C SER A 99 22.98 -14.11 -1.26
N LEU A 100 21.84 -14.31 -1.90
CA LEU A 100 21.63 -15.21 -3.01
C LEU A 100 21.22 -14.38 -4.22
N ALA A 101 22.09 -14.32 -5.22
CA ALA A 101 21.75 -13.77 -6.53
C ALA A 101 21.07 -14.86 -7.36
N SER A 102 19.85 -14.59 -7.82
CA SER A 102 19.13 -15.41 -8.78
C SER A 102 19.11 -14.66 -10.11
N ASN A 103 19.91 -15.10 -11.07
CA ASN A 103 19.94 -14.57 -12.44
C ASN A 103 19.41 -15.59 -13.46
N GLY A 104 18.39 -16.37 -13.08
CA GLY A 104 17.89 -17.49 -13.87
C GLY A 104 18.53 -18.81 -13.46
N ALA A 105 19.43 -19.36 -14.29
CA ALA A 105 19.95 -20.72 -14.14
C ALA A 105 21.12 -20.88 -13.14
N ASP A 106 21.80 -19.80 -12.76
CA ASP A 106 22.98 -19.85 -11.88
C ASP A 106 22.72 -19.15 -10.54
N GLU A 107 22.42 -19.92 -9.50
CA GLU A 107 22.40 -19.39 -8.15
C GLU A 107 23.82 -19.06 -7.67
N ARG A 108 24.08 -17.80 -7.31
CA ARG A 108 25.38 -17.38 -6.77
C ARG A 108 25.22 -16.85 -5.36
N VAL A 109 25.87 -17.52 -4.41
CA VAL A 109 25.99 -17.05 -3.03
C VAL A 109 27.10 -16.01 -2.94
N ARG A 110 26.83 -14.89 -2.26
CA ARG A 110 27.84 -13.87 -1.97
C ARG A 110 27.87 -13.54 -0.49
N GLY A 111 29.07 -13.32 0.02
CA GLY A 111 29.32 -12.85 1.37
C GLY A 111 29.82 -11.41 1.37
N TYR A 112 29.24 -10.58 2.23
CA TYR A 112 29.70 -9.21 2.49
C TYR A 112 30.13 -9.08 3.95
N ARG A 113 31.10 -8.19 4.18
CA ARG A 113 31.45 -7.69 5.51
C ARG A 113 31.26 -6.19 5.51
N ALA A 114 30.51 -5.70 6.48
CA ALA A 114 30.23 -4.27 6.63
C ALA A 114 30.39 -3.84 8.09
N ASN A 115 30.76 -2.58 8.30
CA ASN A 115 30.77 -1.99 9.65
C ASN A 115 29.34 -1.74 10.16
N ARG A 116 28.40 -1.49 9.23
CA ARG A 116 27.00 -1.16 9.51
C ARG A 116 26.12 -1.70 8.38
N VAL A 117 24.90 -2.09 8.73
CA VAL A 117 23.85 -2.51 7.79
C VAL A 117 22.57 -1.75 8.13
N ILE A 118 21.93 -1.18 7.11
CA ILE A 118 20.62 -0.53 7.26
C ILE A 118 19.57 -1.49 6.71
N MET A 119 18.65 -1.91 7.57
CA MET A 119 17.55 -2.80 7.22
C MET A 119 16.33 -1.99 6.79
N ALA A 120 16.02 -2.04 5.50
CA ALA A 120 14.83 -1.44 4.90
C ALA A 120 13.81 -2.50 4.44
N THR A 121 13.85 -3.70 5.02
CA THR A 121 12.90 -4.78 4.72
C THR A 121 11.60 -4.61 5.48
N PRO A 122 10.47 -5.15 4.99
CA PRO A 122 9.26 -5.30 5.80
C PRO A 122 9.56 -5.98 7.14
N GLN A 123 9.06 -5.46 8.26
CA GLN A 123 9.42 -5.96 9.60
C GLN A 123 9.05 -7.43 9.82
N PHE A 124 8.01 -7.95 9.17
CA PHE A 124 7.70 -9.38 9.25
C PHE A 124 8.78 -10.29 8.65
N LEU A 125 9.62 -9.78 7.73
CA LEU A 125 10.73 -10.54 7.15
C LEU A 125 12.00 -10.44 8.00
N THR A 126 12.20 -9.32 8.70
CA THR A 126 13.44 -9.01 9.41
C THR A 126 13.90 -10.11 10.38
N PRO A 127 13.03 -10.76 11.19
CA PRO A 127 13.43 -11.86 12.08
C PRO A 127 14.01 -13.08 11.38
N TYR A 128 13.67 -13.30 10.12
CA TYR A 128 14.19 -14.43 9.34
C TYR A 128 15.55 -14.11 8.74
N LEU A 129 15.88 -12.82 8.58
CA LEU A 129 17.15 -12.35 8.01
C LEU A 129 18.21 -12.14 9.09
N VAL A 130 17.86 -11.52 10.22
CA VAL A 130 18.78 -11.23 11.31
C VAL A 130 18.99 -12.48 12.16
N ARG A 131 20.16 -13.08 12.05
CA ARG A 131 20.46 -14.41 12.60
C ARG A 131 20.16 -14.53 14.11
N PRO A 132 20.56 -13.60 14.99
CA PRO A 132 20.19 -13.67 16.41
C PRO A 132 18.68 -13.66 16.66
N TRP A 133 17.90 -12.97 15.82
CA TRP A 133 16.45 -12.83 15.98
C TRP A 133 15.65 -14.07 15.59
N ARG A 134 16.31 -15.07 15.01
CA ARG A 134 15.71 -16.38 14.74
C ARG A 134 15.43 -17.16 16.02
N SER A 135 16.27 -16.99 17.04
CA SER A 135 16.14 -17.63 18.35
C SER A 135 15.68 -16.66 19.45
N ASP A 136 16.09 -15.39 19.36
CA ASP A 136 15.77 -14.36 20.37
C ASP A 136 15.16 -13.14 19.67
N ARG A 137 13.87 -13.26 19.35
CA ARG A 137 13.14 -12.23 18.60
C ARG A 137 12.78 -11.07 19.53
N PRO A 138 13.09 -9.82 19.17
CA PRO A 138 12.61 -8.67 19.93
C PRO A 138 11.08 -8.59 19.95
N GLU A 139 10.49 -8.35 21.11
CA GLU A 139 9.03 -8.34 21.33
C GLU A 139 8.30 -7.39 20.37
N HIS A 140 8.84 -6.18 20.17
CA HIS A 140 8.24 -5.18 19.28
C HIS A 140 8.09 -5.65 17.84
N VAL A 141 8.94 -6.57 17.36
CA VAL A 141 8.83 -7.10 15.99
C VAL A 141 7.63 -8.04 15.86
N ALA A 142 7.26 -8.73 16.94
CA ALA A 142 6.06 -9.57 16.97
C ALA A 142 4.76 -8.77 17.08
N SER A 143 4.82 -7.50 17.46
CA SER A 143 3.65 -6.62 17.62
C SER A 143 3.11 -6.05 16.29
N PHE A 144 3.84 -6.22 15.17
CA PHE A 144 3.40 -5.70 13.87
C PHE A 144 2.40 -6.64 13.19
N GLU A 145 1.29 -6.06 12.77
CA GLU A 145 0.30 -6.69 11.91
C GLU A 145 0.26 -6.03 10.53
N TYR A 146 -0.11 -6.78 9.50
CA TYR A 146 -0.07 -6.34 8.11
C TYR A 146 -1.44 -6.52 7.46
N GLY A 147 -2.09 -5.40 7.15
CA GLY A 147 -3.34 -5.38 6.40
C GLY A 147 -3.16 -5.96 5.00
N SER A 148 -4.27 -6.45 4.45
CA SER A 148 -4.34 -6.98 3.09
C SER A 148 -5.21 -6.07 2.24
N TRP A 149 -4.77 -5.80 1.02
CA TRP A 149 -5.45 -4.88 0.11
C TRP A 149 -5.37 -5.42 -1.33
N MET A 150 -6.49 -5.37 -2.05
CA MET A 150 -6.54 -5.65 -3.49
C MET A 150 -6.69 -4.34 -4.26
N VAL A 151 -5.83 -4.15 -5.27
CA VAL A 151 -5.90 -3.01 -6.19
C VAL A 151 -6.16 -3.55 -7.59
N ALA A 152 -7.16 -2.98 -8.28
CA ALA A 152 -7.47 -3.31 -9.66
C ALA A 152 -7.29 -2.07 -10.54
N ASN A 153 -6.65 -2.23 -11.70
CA ASN A 153 -6.58 -1.19 -12.72
C ASN A 153 -7.44 -1.62 -13.90
N LEU A 154 -8.51 -0.85 -14.17
CA LEU A 154 -9.41 -1.09 -15.27
C LEU A 154 -9.08 -0.08 -16.37
N ALA A 155 -8.51 -0.57 -17.47
CA ALA A 155 -8.39 0.22 -18.69
C ALA A 155 -9.75 0.19 -19.40
N VAL A 156 -10.31 1.37 -19.65
CA VAL A 156 -11.59 1.52 -20.33
C VAL A 156 -11.42 2.41 -21.56
N ASP A 157 -12.12 2.10 -22.63
CA ASP A 157 -12.05 2.86 -23.89
C ASP A 157 -12.74 4.21 -23.79
N GLN A 158 -13.73 4.34 -22.90
CA GLN A 158 -14.44 5.57 -22.59
C GLN A 158 -14.61 5.72 -21.08
N ARG A 159 -14.48 6.95 -20.59
CA ARG A 159 -14.85 7.31 -19.21
C ARG A 159 -16.34 7.03 -19.00
N PRO A 160 -16.74 6.24 -17.99
CA PRO A 160 -18.16 6.03 -17.70
C PRO A 160 -18.85 7.33 -17.28
N ALA A 161 -20.14 7.43 -17.56
CA ALA A 161 -20.90 8.63 -17.27
C ALA A 161 -21.18 8.75 -15.77
N GLY A 162 -21.06 9.96 -15.22
CA GLY A 162 -21.43 10.26 -13.84
C GLY A 162 -22.92 10.57 -13.70
N ILE A 163 -23.51 10.25 -12.55
CA ILE A 163 -24.89 10.63 -12.21
C ILE A 163 -24.86 11.94 -11.41
N GLY A 164 -25.35 13.04 -12.00
CA GLY A 164 -25.54 14.32 -11.32
C GLY A 164 -24.26 15.14 -11.03
N PHE A 165 -23.07 14.56 -11.21
CA PHE A 165 -21.78 15.24 -11.10
C PHE A 165 -20.81 14.65 -12.15
N PRO A 166 -19.93 15.46 -12.77
CA PRO A 166 -18.89 14.93 -13.65
C PRO A 166 -17.97 13.97 -12.88
N MET A 167 -17.26 13.11 -13.60
CA MET A 167 -16.28 12.22 -13.00
C MET A 167 -15.24 13.01 -12.20
N ALA A 168 -15.13 12.71 -10.91
CA ALA A 168 -14.12 13.30 -10.05
C ALA A 168 -12.79 12.55 -10.19
N TRP A 169 -11.70 13.12 -9.68
CA TRP A 169 -10.46 12.36 -9.52
C TRP A 169 -10.70 11.16 -8.60
N ASP A 170 -11.36 11.38 -7.45
CA ASP A 170 -11.67 10.36 -6.45
C ASP A 170 -13.19 10.14 -6.37
N ASN A 171 -13.62 8.89 -6.57
CA ASN A 171 -15.03 8.51 -6.67
C ASN A 171 -15.32 7.44 -5.62
N VAL A 172 -16.00 7.85 -4.54
CA VAL A 172 -16.21 7.04 -3.35
C VAL A 172 -17.59 6.40 -3.34
N PHE A 173 -17.65 5.11 -3.03
CA PHE A 173 -18.92 4.39 -2.89
C PHE A 173 -19.40 4.34 -1.44
N TYR A 174 -20.51 5.05 -1.18
CA TYR A 174 -21.18 4.99 0.10
C TYR A 174 -21.71 3.57 0.38
N ASN A 175 -21.47 3.07 1.59
CA ASN A 175 -21.79 1.69 2.00
C ASN A 175 -21.25 0.61 1.05
N SER A 176 -20.03 0.79 0.52
CA SER A 176 -19.25 -0.30 -0.05
C SER A 176 -18.15 -0.77 0.91
N ARG A 177 -17.70 -2.01 0.71
CA ARG A 177 -16.47 -2.53 1.31
C ARG A 177 -15.23 -1.92 0.69
N SER A 178 -15.33 -1.53 -0.58
CA SER A 178 -14.27 -0.81 -1.29
C SER A 178 -14.17 0.64 -0.87
N LEU A 179 -13.12 1.30 -1.36
CA LEU A 179 -12.98 2.74 -1.28
C LEU A 179 -13.49 3.43 -2.55
N GLY A 180 -14.07 2.67 -3.49
CA GLY A 180 -14.36 3.14 -4.83
C GLY A 180 -13.10 3.15 -5.70
N TYR A 181 -12.97 4.15 -6.55
CA TYR A 181 -11.88 4.24 -7.51
C TYR A 181 -11.40 5.67 -7.76
N VAL A 182 -10.14 5.79 -8.16
CA VAL A 182 -9.59 7.03 -8.69
C VAL A 182 -9.43 6.96 -10.21
N VAL A 183 -9.52 8.11 -10.86
CA VAL A 183 -9.13 8.27 -12.27
C VAL A 183 -7.62 8.49 -12.33
N ALA A 184 -6.86 7.45 -12.63
CA ALA A 184 -5.40 7.48 -12.60
C ALA A 184 -4.82 8.50 -13.58
N THR A 185 -5.56 8.81 -14.66
CA THR A 185 -5.17 9.75 -15.71
C THR A 185 -5.68 11.18 -15.49
N HIS A 186 -6.29 11.51 -14.34
CA HIS A 186 -6.91 12.83 -14.11
C HIS A 186 -5.95 14.01 -14.35
N GLN A 187 -4.64 13.82 -14.19
CA GLN A 187 -3.63 14.87 -14.39
C GLN A 187 -3.24 15.09 -15.86
N ALA A 188 -3.67 14.22 -16.77
CA ALA A 188 -3.49 14.42 -18.21
C ALA A 188 -4.35 15.58 -18.75
N GLY A 189 -5.40 15.97 -18.02
CA GLY A 189 -6.31 17.06 -18.40
C GLY A 189 -7.36 16.67 -19.44
N GLU A 190 -7.39 15.41 -19.88
CA GLU A 190 -8.43 14.89 -20.77
C GLU A 190 -9.67 14.45 -19.99
N ASP A 191 -10.82 14.98 -20.36
CA ASP A 191 -12.14 14.72 -19.75
C ASP A 191 -12.99 13.72 -20.56
N ARG A 192 -12.46 13.19 -21.66
CA ARG A 192 -13.14 12.26 -22.59
C ARG A 192 -12.18 11.19 -23.12
N GLY A 193 -12.73 10.10 -23.65
CA GLY A 193 -11.94 9.02 -24.26
C GLY A 193 -11.42 7.98 -23.25
N PRO A 194 -10.34 7.25 -23.60
CA PRO A 194 -9.81 6.16 -22.79
C PRO A 194 -9.21 6.63 -21.46
N THR A 195 -9.37 5.82 -20.42
CA THR A 195 -8.83 6.10 -19.09
C THR A 195 -8.47 4.83 -18.33
N VAL A 196 -7.81 4.99 -17.19
CA VAL A 196 -7.57 3.92 -16.21
C VAL A 196 -8.26 4.29 -14.91
N LEU A 197 -9.17 3.43 -14.46
CA LEU A 197 -9.79 3.49 -13.15
C LEU A 197 -8.98 2.60 -12.20
N THR A 198 -8.40 3.16 -11.15
CA THR A 198 -7.71 2.40 -10.11
C THR A 198 -8.65 2.21 -8.93
N TYR A 199 -9.12 0.98 -8.75
CA TYR A 199 -10.05 0.58 -7.71
C TYR A 199 -9.32 0.00 -6.50
N TYR A 200 -9.84 0.28 -5.31
CA TYR A 200 -9.20 -0.07 -4.06
C TYR A 200 -10.12 -0.85 -3.13
N TYR A 201 -9.67 -2.03 -2.68
CA TYR A 201 -10.41 -2.91 -1.79
C TYR A 201 -9.57 -3.33 -0.58
N PRO A 202 -9.66 -2.60 0.54
CA PRO A 202 -9.04 -2.99 1.80
C PRO A 202 -9.80 -4.16 2.44
N ILE A 203 -9.09 -5.18 2.90
CA ILE A 203 -9.69 -6.33 3.59
C ILE A 203 -9.55 -6.09 5.09
N VAL A 204 -10.61 -5.55 5.69
CA VAL A 204 -10.64 -5.18 7.12
C VAL A 204 -11.52 -6.08 7.98
N ASP A 205 -12.38 -6.87 7.35
CA ASP A 205 -13.32 -7.79 8.03
C ASP A 205 -12.65 -9.10 8.48
N GLU A 206 -11.36 -9.28 8.19
CA GLU A 206 -10.58 -10.47 8.47
C GLU A 206 -9.37 -10.15 9.35
N SER A 207 -8.87 -11.17 10.06
CA SER A 207 -7.52 -11.07 10.64
C SER A 207 -6.47 -10.86 9.55
N PRO A 208 -5.30 -10.27 9.84
CA PRO A 208 -4.21 -10.10 8.86
C PRO A 208 -3.88 -11.37 8.06
N LYS A 209 -3.81 -12.53 8.74
CA LYS A 209 -3.59 -13.83 8.10
C LYS A 209 -4.79 -14.30 7.28
N GLY A 210 -6.01 -14.04 7.76
CA GLY A 210 -7.26 -14.33 7.06
C GLY A 210 -7.36 -13.56 5.75
N GLY A 211 -7.13 -12.24 5.78
CA GLY A 211 -7.17 -11.38 4.61
C GLY A 211 -6.15 -11.80 3.54
N ARG A 212 -4.94 -12.20 3.94
CA ARG A 212 -3.95 -12.73 3.00
C ARG A 212 -4.41 -14.03 2.33
N ARG A 213 -4.94 -14.98 3.12
CA ARG A 213 -5.47 -16.23 2.55
C ARG A 213 -6.65 -15.96 1.62
N PHE A 214 -7.49 -14.98 1.96
CA PHE A 214 -8.59 -14.56 1.11
C PHE A 214 -8.10 -14.02 -0.24
N LEU A 215 -7.09 -13.13 -0.25
CA LEU A 215 -6.44 -12.66 -1.48
C LEU A 215 -5.89 -13.81 -2.32
N GLU A 216 -5.21 -14.77 -1.69
CA GLU A 216 -4.60 -15.93 -2.35
C GLU A 216 -5.64 -16.92 -2.88
N SER A 217 -6.85 -16.95 -2.29
CA SER A 217 -7.91 -17.89 -2.66
C SER A 217 -8.75 -17.49 -3.88
N ILE A 218 -8.67 -16.23 -4.31
CA ILE A 218 -9.53 -15.69 -5.38
C ILE A 218 -8.68 -15.45 -6.63
N GLY A 219 -9.14 -15.98 -7.76
CA GLY A 219 -8.49 -15.82 -9.06
C GLY A 219 -8.67 -14.41 -9.65
N ARG A 220 -7.88 -14.10 -10.67
CA ARG A 220 -7.94 -12.79 -11.37
C ARG A 220 -9.34 -12.48 -11.90
N ASP A 221 -10.00 -13.45 -12.53
CA ASP A 221 -11.31 -13.23 -13.17
C ASP A 221 -12.42 -13.06 -12.14
N GLU A 222 -12.37 -13.83 -11.05
CA GLU A 222 -13.28 -13.66 -9.91
C GLU A 222 -13.10 -12.29 -9.24
N TRP A 223 -11.86 -11.83 -9.09
CA TRP A 223 -11.57 -10.46 -8.63
C TRP A 223 -12.12 -9.41 -9.61
N ALA A 224 -11.97 -9.62 -10.91
CA ALA A 224 -12.54 -8.72 -11.91
C ALA A 224 -14.07 -8.63 -11.77
N ASP A 225 -14.75 -9.74 -11.52
CA ASP A 225 -16.20 -9.74 -11.30
C ASP A 225 -16.62 -9.02 -10.02
N VAL A 226 -15.89 -9.20 -8.91
CA VAL A 226 -16.11 -8.44 -7.66
C VAL A 226 -16.00 -6.93 -7.91
N VAL A 227 -14.95 -6.53 -8.61
CA VAL A 227 -14.68 -5.11 -8.92
C VAL A 227 -15.75 -4.53 -9.83
N LEU A 228 -16.07 -5.22 -10.93
CA LEU A 228 -17.07 -4.77 -11.89
C LEU A 228 -18.46 -4.71 -11.26
N ALA A 229 -18.84 -5.68 -10.42
CA ALA A 229 -20.13 -5.68 -9.74
C ALA A 229 -20.29 -4.49 -8.77
N ASP A 230 -19.21 -4.04 -8.13
CA ASP A 230 -19.25 -2.87 -7.26
C ASP A 230 -19.30 -1.56 -8.06
N ILE A 231 -18.49 -1.44 -9.12
CA ILE A 231 -18.47 -0.24 -9.99
C ILE A 231 -19.78 -0.08 -10.77
N GLU A 232 -20.40 -1.19 -11.19
CA GLU A 232 -21.68 -1.24 -11.93
C GLU A 232 -22.82 -0.56 -11.18
N ARG A 233 -22.75 -0.48 -9.84
CA ARG A 233 -23.72 0.25 -9.01
C ARG A 233 -23.77 1.74 -9.31
N ALA A 234 -22.64 2.32 -9.71
CA ALA A 234 -22.51 3.72 -10.09
C ALA A 234 -22.50 3.92 -11.60
N HIS A 235 -21.99 2.94 -12.36
CA HIS A 235 -21.82 2.97 -13.81
C HIS A 235 -22.35 1.69 -14.46
N PRO A 236 -23.66 1.58 -14.72
CA PRO A 236 -24.29 0.36 -15.25
C PRO A 236 -23.69 -0.15 -16.57
N GLU A 237 -23.03 0.72 -17.33
CA GLU A 237 -22.40 0.42 -18.61
C GLU A 237 -20.99 -0.15 -18.50
N ILE A 238 -20.37 -0.21 -17.32
CA ILE A 238 -18.93 -0.49 -17.14
C ILE A 238 -18.45 -1.83 -17.70
N ARG A 239 -19.36 -2.79 -17.92
CA ARG A 239 -19.05 -4.12 -18.47
C ARG A 239 -19.04 -4.18 -20.00
N GLN A 240 -19.47 -3.12 -20.67
CA GLN A 240 -19.50 -3.01 -22.15
C GLN A 240 -18.14 -2.57 -22.67
#